data_AF-A0AAW0KMT8-F1
#
_entry.id   AF-A0AAW0KMT8-F1
#
_cell.length_a   1.000
_cell.length_b   1.000
_cell.length_c   1.000
_cell.angle_alpha   90.00
_cell.angle_beta   90.00
_cell.angle_gamma   90.00
#
_symmetry.space_group_name_H-M   'P 1'
#
loop_
_entity.id
_entity.type
_entity.pdbx_description
1 polymer ?
#
loop_
_entity_poly.entity_id
_entity_poly.type
_entity_poly.pdbx_seq_one_letter_code
_entity_poly.pdbx_strand_id
1 'polypeptide(L)'
;MAWRHLEIVIEHAKDLERVHLFQSLKPYPVVSICDDDGNCYYDKENKSPVDLNGRSNPKWGTHFDFNIDIVEAQQKRLNLIVRLESHRNVSCLPGKFIGEVSVGLRELLNDFGEADDKKLVTRSVLNKNRQAQGKLTFSYKFGRPHDNPPAALPQPDNGNPEAQIPQRRNSDVHPIVRAVVGGVTSGLVTTVVEVIGNDILGG
;
A
#
# COMPACT_ATOMS: atom_id res chain seq x y z
N MET A 1 -21.89 -14.85 -15.96
CA MET A 1 -21.02 -14.51 -14.82
C MET A 1 -21.69 -13.34 -14.13
N ALA A 2 -22.03 -13.46 -12.85
CA ALA A 2 -22.69 -12.38 -12.12
C ALA A 2 -21.63 -11.69 -11.25
N TRP A 3 -21.10 -10.56 -11.74
CA TRP A 3 -20.16 -9.74 -10.98
C TRP A 3 -20.92 -8.85 -10.00
N ARG A 4 -20.33 -8.59 -8.84
CA ARG A 4 -20.84 -7.60 -7.89
C ARG A 4 -19.73 -6.73 -7.37
N HIS A 5 -20.07 -5.46 -7.19
CA HIS A 5 -19.23 -4.50 -6.51
C HIS A 5 -19.28 -4.76 -5.00
N LEU A 6 -18.13 -4.93 -4.38
CA LEU A 6 -17.96 -5.09 -2.94
C LEU A 6 -17.21 -3.86 -2.43
N GLU A 7 -17.93 -3.06 -1.64
CA GLU A 7 -17.37 -1.93 -0.92
C GLU A 7 -17.03 -2.37 0.50
N ILE A 8 -15.82 -2.03 0.96
CA ILE A 8 -15.35 -2.29 2.31
C ILE A 8 -14.83 -1.00 2.89
N VAL A 9 -15.27 -0.64 4.09
CA VAL A 9 -14.70 0.49 4.85
C VAL A 9 -14.06 -0.06 6.11
N ILE A 10 -12.75 0.12 6.23
CA ILE A 10 -12.03 -0.20 7.47
C ILE A 10 -12.21 0.98 8.42
N GLU A 11 -13.10 0.83 9.40
CA GLU A 11 -13.54 1.91 10.28
C GLU A 11 -12.44 2.22 11.32
N HIS A 12 -12.12 1.24 12.17
CA HIS A 12 -11.17 1.39 13.28
C HIS A 12 -10.74 0.05 13.85
N ALA A 13 -9.65 0.04 14.61
CA ALA A 13 -9.29 -1.05 15.50
C ALA A 13 -9.24 -0.59 16.96
N LYS A 14 -9.40 -1.52 17.90
CA LYS A 14 -9.33 -1.27 19.33
C LYS A 14 -8.46 -2.30 20.02
N ASP A 15 -7.82 -1.84 21.09
CA ASP A 15 -7.01 -2.66 22.00
C ASP A 15 -5.95 -3.49 21.28
N LEU A 16 -5.33 -2.90 20.23
CA LEU A 16 -4.24 -3.55 19.53
C LEU A 16 -3.07 -3.76 20.49
N GLU A 17 -2.69 -5.02 20.68
CA GLU A 17 -1.60 -5.37 21.57
C GLU A 17 -0.29 -4.76 21.06
N ARG A 18 0.45 -4.14 21.97
CA ARG A 18 1.71 -3.51 21.60
C ARG A 18 2.77 -4.59 21.42
N VAL A 19 2.99 -5.01 20.18
CA VAL A 19 3.99 -6.04 19.82
C VAL A 19 5.44 -5.67 20.22
N HIS A 20 5.72 -4.42 20.60
CA HIS A 20 6.96 -4.00 21.25
C HIS A 20 6.73 -2.86 22.24
N LEU A 21 7.07 -3.05 23.52
CA LEU A 21 6.91 -2.05 24.59
C LEU A 21 7.48 -0.66 24.27
N PHE A 22 8.50 -0.58 23.39
CA PHE A 22 9.29 0.62 23.13
C PHE A 22 9.09 1.28 21.76
N GLN A 23 8.29 0.74 20.85
CA GLN A 23 8.09 1.33 19.51
C GLN A 23 6.69 1.95 19.37
N SER A 24 6.63 3.16 18.80
CA SER A 24 5.36 3.78 18.41
C SER A 24 4.66 2.94 17.36
N LEU A 25 3.49 2.41 17.71
CA LEU A 25 2.63 1.68 16.78
C LEU A 25 2.04 2.68 15.79
N LYS A 26 2.33 2.50 14.49
CA LYS A 26 1.84 3.30 13.38
C LYS A 26 1.03 2.40 12.44
N PRO A 27 -0.15 1.91 12.88
CA PRO A 27 -0.85 0.84 12.19
C PRO A 27 -1.58 1.35 10.93
N TYR A 28 -1.55 0.56 9.86
CA TYR A 28 -2.33 0.77 8.64
C TYR A 28 -2.90 -0.56 8.14
N PRO A 29 -4.07 -0.54 7.47
CA PRO A 29 -4.69 -1.74 6.93
C PRO A 29 -4.24 -2.01 5.49
N VAL A 30 -4.04 -3.29 5.21
CA VAL A 30 -3.84 -3.89 3.90
C VAL A 30 -5.00 -4.86 3.68
N VAL A 31 -5.76 -4.67 2.62
CA VAL A 31 -6.96 -5.46 2.33
C VAL A 31 -6.74 -6.30 1.09
N SER A 32 -6.88 -7.62 1.24
CA SER A 32 -6.71 -8.56 0.15
C SER A 32 -7.81 -9.62 0.11
N ILE A 33 -7.99 -10.22 -1.07
CA ILE A 33 -8.91 -11.34 -1.27
C ILE A 33 -8.10 -12.52 -1.77
N CYS A 34 -8.08 -13.60 -1.00
CA CYS A 34 -7.27 -14.78 -1.27
C CYS A 34 -8.11 -16.05 -1.19
N ASP A 35 -7.70 -17.11 -1.90
CA ASP A 35 -8.25 -18.45 -1.69
C ASP A 35 -7.55 -19.19 -0.55
N ASP A 36 -8.06 -20.39 -0.21
CA ASP A 36 -7.48 -21.25 0.81
C ASP A 36 -6.06 -21.73 0.48
N ASP A 37 -5.68 -21.74 -0.80
CA ASP A 37 -4.33 -22.10 -1.27
C ASP A 37 -3.34 -20.93 -1.13
N GLY A 38 -3.81 -19.76 -0.70
CA GLY A 38 -3.01 -18.56 -0.47
C GLY A 38 -2.79 -17.70 -1.72
N ASN A 39 -3.48 -18.00 -2.83
CA ASN A 39 -3.43 -17.15 -4.02
C ASN A 39 -4.29 -15.91 -3.79
N CYS A 40 -3.66 -14.75 -3.74
CA CYS A 40 -4.35 -13.48 -3.58
C CYS A 40 -4.61 -12.81 -4.93
N TYR A 41 -5.87 -12.52 -5.20
CA TYR A 41 -6.34 -11.98 -6.48
C TYR A 41 -6.28 -10.44 -6.51
N TYR A 42 -6.35 -9.81 -5.33
CA TYR A 42 -6.31 -8.36 -5.15
C TYR A 42 -5.61 -8.03 -3.83
N ASP A 43 -4.72 -7.03 -3.86
CA ASP A 43 -4.13 -6.43 -2.66
C ASP A 43 -4.19 -4.90 -2.81
N LYS A 44 -4.81 -4.24 -1.83
CA LYS A 44 -4.85 -2.78 -1.72
C LYS A 44 -4.37 -2.38 -0.33
N GLU A 45 -3.25 -1.68 -0.30
CA GLU A 45 -2.75 -1.01 0.90
C GLU A 45 -3.26 0.42 0.96
N ASN A 46 -3.68 0.85 2.15
CA ASN A 46 -3.97 2.25 2.39
C ASN A 46 -2.73 2.98 2.95
N LYS A 47 -2.22 3.93 2.16
CA LYS A 47 -1.13 4.84 2.53
C LYS A 47 -1.59 6.09 3.28
N SER A 48 -2.89 6.20 3.62
CA SER A 48 -3.43 7.37 4.33
C SER A 48 -2.55 7.70 5.53
N PRO A 49 -2.24 9.00 5.78
CA PRO A 49 -1.35 9.41 6.85
C PRO A 49 -1.81 8.79 8.14
N VAL A 50 -0.98 7.86 8.61
CA VAL A 50 -1.05 7.14 9.88
C VAL A 50 -1.73 8.01 10.92
N ASP A 51 -2.73 7.47 11.60
CA ASP A 51 -3.21 8.07 12.84
C ASP A 51 -2.05 8.04 13.85
N LEU A 52 -1.24 9.10 13.85
CA LEU A 52 -0.03 9.24 14.65
C LEU A 52 -0.35 9.23 16.16
N ASN A 53 -1.62 9.47 16.52
CA ASN A 53 -2.12 9.42 17.89
C ASN A 53 -2.82 8.09 18.21
N GLY A 54 -3.31 7.38 17.19
CA GLY A 54 -4.14 6.19 17.29
C GLY A 54 -3.52 5.05 18.09
N ARG A 55 -2.19 4.90 18.11
CA ARG A 55 -1.47 3.84 18.87
C ARG A 55 -2.22 2.48 18.81
N SER A 56 -2.81 2.05 19.93
CA SER A 56 -3.57 0.79 20.06
C SER A 56 -5.02 0.85 19.58
N ASN A 57 -5.56 2.05 19.31
CA ASN A 57 -6.94 2.31 18.92
C ASN A 57 -7.03 3.18 17.65
N PRO A 58 -6.42 2.77 16.53
CA PRO A 58 -6.39 3.56 15.30
C PRO A 58 -7.77 3.70 14.66
N LYS A 59 -8.01 4.84 14.03
CA LYS A 59 -9.19 5.09 13.19
C LYS A 59 -8.75 5.47 11.78
N TRP A 60 -9.31 4.80 10.77
CA TRP A 60 -8.94 5.01 9.38
C TRP A 60 -10.09 5.55 8.55
N GLY A 61 -11.28 4.95 8.65
CA GLY A 61 -12.44 5.31 7.83
C GLY A 61 -12.17 5.17 6.32
N THR A 62 -11.30 4.25 5.93
CA THR A 62 -10.80 4.14 4.55
C THR A 62 -11.54 3.11 3.75
N HIS A 63 -11.85 3.48 2.51
CA HIS A 63 -12.70 2.73 1.61
C HIS A 63 -11.88 1.92 0.60
N PHE A 64 -12.33 0.70 0.34
CA PHE A 64 -11.74 -0.27 -0.55
C PHE A 64 -12.82 -0.90 -1.41
N ASP A 65 -12.62 -0.84 -2.72
CA ASP A 65 -13.54 -1.39 -3.71
C ASP A 65 -12.99 -2.62 -4.40
N PHE A 66 -13.81 -3.65 -4.54
CA PHE A 66 -13.49 -4.86 -5.28
C PHE A 66 -14.64 -5.27 -6.18
N ASN A 67 -14.33 -5.92 -7.29
CA ASN A 67 -15.32 -6.54 -8.16
C ASN A 67 -15.16 -8.05 -8.05
N ILE A 68 -16.22 -8.72 -7.59
CA ILE A 68 -16.20 -10.13 -7.24
C ILE A 68 -17.10 -10.89 -8.20
N ASP A 69 -16.58 -11.95 -8.80
CA ASP A 69 -17.43 -12.95 -9.45
C ASP A 69 -18.13 -13.79 -8.38
N ILE A 70 -19.45 -13.65 -8.27
CA ILE A 70 -20.25 -14.33 -7.25
C ILE A 70 -20.21 -15.84 -7.40
N VAL A 71 -20.15 -16.34 -8.64
CA VAL A 71 -20.09 -17.78 -8.90
C VAL A 71 -18.78 -18.34 -8.39
N GLU A 72 -17.67 -17.66 -8.67
CA GLU A 72 -16.36 -18.06 -8.13
C GLU A 72 -16.30 -17.93 -6.60
N ALA A 73 -16.83 -16.84 -6.02
CA ALA A 73 -16.86 -16.67 -4.57
C ALA A 73 -17.67 -17.74 -3.83
N GLN A 74 -18.72 -18.27 -4.47
CA GLN A 74 -19.53 -19.36 -3.94
C GLN A 74 -18.92 -20.75 -4.19
N GLN A 75 -18.08 -20.92 -5.22
CA GLN A 75 -17.45 -22.20 -5.55
C GLN A 75 -16.08 -22.36 -4.90
N LYS A 76 -15.24 -21.33 -4.99
CA LYS A 76 -13.95 -21.22 -4.31
C LYS A 76 -14.17 -20.81 -2.87
N ARG A 77 -13.25 -21.16 -1.99
CA ARG A 77 -13.25 -20.71 -0.59
C ARG A 77 -12.44 -19.41 -0.51
N LEU A 78 -13.02 -18.34 -1.05
CA LEU A 78 -12.40 -17.01 -1.00
C LEU A 78 -12.58 -16.41 0.40
N ASN A 79 -11.52 -15.79 0.88
CA ASN A 79 -11.47 -15.11 2.17
C ASN A 79 -11.04 -13.66 1.96
N LEU A 80 -11.78 -12.75 2.58
CA LEU A 80 -11.35 -11.37 2.81
C LEU A 80 -10.31 -11.38 3.92
N ILE A 81 -9.11 -10.94 3.61
CA ILE A 81 -8.01 -10.77 4.56
C ILE A 81 -7.78 -9.29 4.79
N VAL A 82 -7.91 -8.85 6.05
CA VAL A 82 -7.49 -7.51 6.46
C VAL A 82 -6.27 -7.64 7.35
N ARG A 83 -5.10 -7.36 6.79
CA ARG A 83 -3.81 -7.40 7.47
C ARG A 83 -3.49 -6.02 8.04
N LEU A 84 -3.10 -5.98 9.30
CA LEU A 84 -2.64 -4.77 9.97
C LEU A 84 -1.12 -4.78 10.05
N GLU A 85 -0.51 -3.73 9.53
CA GLU A 85 0.94 -3.52 9.55
C GLU A 85 1.29 -2.22 10.24
N SER A 86 2.46 -2.18 10.88
CA SER A 86 3.01 -0.95 11.46
C SER A 86 4.10 -0.40 10.56
N HIS A 87 4.00 0.88 10.22
CA HIS A 87 5.08 1.59 9.57
C HIS A 87 6.33 1.60 10.46
N ARG A 88 7.50 1.42 9.85
CA ARG A 88 8.80 1.50 10.52
C ARG A 88 9.47 2.81 10.15
N ASN A 89 10.13 3.47 11.09
CA ASN A 89 10.84 4.73 10.83
C ASN A 89 12.04 4.54 9.87
N VAL A 90 12.43 3.30 9.58
CA VAL A 90 13.42 2.96 8.54
C VAL A 90 12.68 2.65 7.23
N SER A 91 12.64 3.65 6.35
CA SER A 91 11.85 3.62 5.09
C SER A 91 12.20 2.48 4.12
N CYS A 92 13.32 1.77 4.31
CA CYS A 92 13.78 0.69 3.44
C CYS A 92 13.26 -0.69 3.83
N LEU A 93 12.55 -0.84 4.96
CA LEU A 93 12.01 -2.12 5.40
C LEU A 93 10.50 -2.17 5.17
N PRO A 94 9.95 -3.35 4.80
CA PRO A 94 8.51 -3.55 4.74
C PRO A 94 7.88 -3.30 6.12
N GLY A 95 6.60 -2.94 6.10
CA GLY A 95 5.79 -2.80 7.30
C GLY A 95 5.90 -4.03 8.20
N LYS A 96 5.82 -3.80 9.51
CA LYS A 96 5.86 -4.89 10.48
C LYS A 96 4.44 -5.42 10.67
N PHE A 97 4.22 -6.70 10.38
CA PHE A 97 2.98 -7.39 10.71
C PHE A 97 2.60 -7.24 12.19
N ILE A 98 1.37 -6.80 12.44
CA ILE A 98 0.73 -6.73 13.76
C ILE A 98 -0.19 -7.93 13.92
N GLY A 99 -1.09 -8.11 12.96
CA GLY A 99 -2.09 -9.17 12.98
C GLY A 99 -2.98 -9.12 11.76
N GLU A 100 -3.90 -10.06 11.64
CA GLU A 100 -4.85 -10.15 10.53
C GLU A 100 -6.24 -10.54 11.00
N VAL A 101 -7.24 -10.16 10.21
CA VAL A 101 -8.60 -10.69 10.26
C VAL A 101 -8.84 -11.45 8.96
N SER A 102 -9.37 -12.66 9.06
CA SER A 102 -9.82 -13.46 7.92
C SER A 102 -11.33 -13.69 8.05
N VAL A 103 -12.08 -13.39 6.99
CA VAL A 103 -13.53 -13.61 6.91
C VAL A 103 -13.87 -14.27 5.58
N GLY A 104 -14.64 -15.35 5.62
CA GLY A 104 -15.07 -16.04 4.41
C GLY A 104 -15.99 -15.15 3.58
N LEU A 105 -15.70 -15.03 2.28
CA LEU A 105 -16.54 -14.21 1.40
C LEU A 105 -17.96 -14.77 1.30
N ARG A 106 -18.12 -16.09 1.43
CA ARG A 106 -19.44 -16.75 1.53
C ARG A 106 -20.24 -16.32 2.76
N GLU A 107 -19.57 -16.09 3.89
CA GLU A 107 -20.22 -15.61 5.11
C GLU A 107 -20.77 -14.20 4.87
N LEU A 108 -19.96 -13.31 4.30
CA LEU A 108 -20.40 -11.97 3.91
C LEU A 108 -21.52 -12.01 2.86
N LEU A 109 -21.45 -12.98 1.94
CA LEU A 109 -22.45 -13.17 0.90
C LEU A 109 -23.79 -13.72 1.45
N ASN A 110 -23.77 -14.51 2.52
CA ASN A 110 -25.01 -15.03 3.10
C ASN A 110 -25.67 -14.01 4.04
N ASP A 111 -24.88 -13.10 4.60
CA ASP A 111 -25.33 -12.09 5.56
C ASP A 111 -25.86 -10.80 4.90
N PHE A 112 -25.62 -10.58 3.60
CA PHE A 112 -26.17 -9.40 2.92
C PHE A 112 -27.67 -9.58 2.70
N GLY A 113 -28.43 -8.52 3.02
CA GLY A 113 -29.88 -8.46 2.86
C GLY A 113 -30.26 -7.97 1.46
N GLU A 114 -30.97 -6.85 1.39
CA GLU A 114 -31.28 -6.20 0.12
C GLU A 114 -30.01 -5.55 -0.46
N ALA A 115 -29.98 -5.31 -1.77
CA ALA A 115 -28.86 -4.59 -2.38
C ALA A 115 -28.67 -3.23 -1.70
N ASP A 116 -27.42 -2.82 -1.52
CA ASP A 116 -27.05 -1.55 -0.88
C ASP A 116 -27.13 -1.49 0.67
N ASP A 117 -27.50 -2.59 1.34
CA ASP A 117 -27.46 -2.67 2.80
C ASP A 117 -26.03 -2.67 3.34
N LYS A 118 -25.65 -1.61 4.07
CA LYS A 118 -24.37 -1.52 4.78
C LYS A 118 -24.42 -2.38 6.04
N LYS A 119 -23.50 -3.35 6.16
CA LYS A 119 -23.34 -4.20 7.35
C LYS A 119 -22.05 -3.84 8.09
N LEU A 120 -22.09 -3.92 9.41
CA LEU A 120 -20.94 -3.66 10.28
C LEU A 120 -20.47 -4.96 10.92
N VAL A 121 -19.17 -5.24 10.85
CA VAL A 121 -18.56 -6.47 11.35
C VAL A 121 -17.42 -6.10 12.31
N THR A 122 -17.35 -6.81 13.43
CA THR A 122 -16.23 -6.70 14.38
C THR A 122 -15.63 -8.08 14.59
N ARG A 123 -14.32 -8.22 14.35
CA ARG A 123 -13.58 -9.47 14.48
C ARG A 123 -12.31 -9.29 15.29
N SER A 124 -11.88 -10.35 15.96
CA SER A 124 -10.61 -10.36 16.67
C SER A 124 -9.46 -10.34 15.69
N VAL A 125 -8.49 -9.46 15.91
CA VAL A 125 -7.23 -9.43 15.16
C VAL A 125 -6.36 -10.56 15.69
N LEU A 126 -5.92 -11.46 14.82
CA LEU A 126 -5.09 -12.60 15.19
C LEU A 126 -3.63 -12.35 14.81
N ASN A 127 -2.71 -12.68 15.71
CA ASN A 127 -1.29 -12.67 15.40
C ASN A 127 -0.84 -13.95 14.68
N LYS A 128 0.46 -14.06 14.40
CA LYS A 128 1.05 -15.25 13.74
C LYS A 128 0.83 -16.55 14.53
N ASN A 129 0.67 -16.44 15.84
CA ASN A 129 0.40 -17.57 16.74
C ASN A 129 -1.10 -17.82 16.94
N ARG A 130 -1.97 -17.20 16.11
CA ARG A 130 -3.44 -17.26 16.20
C ARG A 130 -4.00 -16.77 17.54
N GLN A 131 -3.26 -15.94 18.28
CA GLN A 131 -3.73 -15.31 19.50
C GLN A 131 -4.40 -13.98 19.19
N ALA A 132 -5.49 -13.67 19.89
CA ALA A 132 -6.21 -12.42 19.74
C ALA A 132 -5.40 -11.25 20.32
N GLN A 133 -5.18 -10.22 19.51
CA GLN A 133 -4.39 -9.03 19.84
C GLN A 133 -5.18 -7.73 19.61
N GLY A 134 -6.49 -7.76 19.90
CA GLY A 134 -7.39 -6.63 19.72
C GLY A 134 -8.57 -6.97 18.80
N LYS A 135 -9.32 -5.94 18.41
CA LYS A 135 -10.50 -6.07 17.56
C LYS A 135 -10.45 -5.08 16.41
N LEU A 136 -10.81 -5.53 15.22
CA LEU A 136 -11.00 -4.71 14.03
C LEU A 136 -12.49 -4.59 13.74
N THR A 137 -12.92 -3.37 13.50
CA THR A 137 -14.27 -3.06 13.02
C THR A 137 -14.19 -2.56 11.59
N PHE A 138 -14.91 -3.21 10.70
CA PHE A 138 -15.09 -2.77 9.32
C PHE A 138 -16.55 -2.88 8.93
N SER A 139 -16.93 -2.14 7.90
CA SER A 139 -18.23 -2.29 7.28
C SER A 139 -18.09 -2.74 5.83
N TYR A 140 -19.12 -3.38 5.31
CA TYR A 140 -19.16 -3.84 3.93
C TYR A 140 -20.54 -3.63 3.34
N LYS A 141 -20.58 -3.53 2.01
CA LYS A 141 -21.79 -3.39 1.22
C LYS A 141 -21.61 -4.08 -0.13
N PHE A 142 -22.61 -4.85 -0.54
CA PHE A 142 -22.66 -5.41 -1.89
C PHE A 142 -23.59 -4.58 -2.79
N GLY A 143 -23.07 -4.19 -3.94
CA GLY A 143 -23.84 -3.56 -5.00
C GLY A 143 -24.68 -4.56 -5.79
N ARG A 144 -25.44 -4.03 -6.76
CA ARG A 144 -26.28 -4.84 -7.64
C ARG A 144 -25.42 -5.75 -8.55
N PRO A 145 -25.89 -6.98 -8.82
CA PRO A 145 -25.24 -7.84 -9.80
C PRO A 145 -25.26 -7.22 -11.20
N HIS A 146 -24.17 -7.42 -11.93
CA HIS A 146 -23.98 -6.96 -13.29
C HIS A 146 -23.23 -8.02 -14.11
N ASP A 147 -23.58 -8.12 -15.40
CA ASP A 147 -23.10 -9.20 -16.27
C ASP A 147 -21.74 -8.90 -16.92
N ASN A 148 -21.20 -7.70 -16.71
CA ASN A 148 -19.93 -7.30 -17.31
C ASN A 148 -18.79 -7.50 -16.31
N PRO A 149 -17.66 -8.14 -16.69
CA PRO A 149 -16.45 -8.01 -15.90
C PRO A 149 -16.12 -6.52 -15.78
N PRO A 150 -15.63 -6.06 -14.61
CA PRO A 150 -15.15 -4.69 -14.48
C PRO A 150 -14.17 -4.40 -15.61
N ALA A 151 -14.28 -3.22 -16.24
CA ALA A 151 -13.31 -2.77 -17.22
C ALA A 151 -11.91 -3.03 -16.64
N ALA A 152 -11.13 -3.88 -17.32
CA ALA A 152 -9.92 -4.46 -16.77
C ALA A 152 -9.10 -3.38 -16.04
N LEU A 153 -8.90 -3.56 -14.73
CA LEU A 153 -7.92 -2.76 -14.00
C LEU A 153 -6.59 -2.92 -14.75
N PRO A 154 -5.80 -1.85 -14.93
CA PRO A 154 -4.53 -1.94 -15.62
C PRO A 154 -3.73 -3.09 -15.01
N GLN A 155 -3.51 -4.13 -15.82
CA GLN A 155 -2.58 -5.19 -15.47
C GLN A 155 -1.25 -4.52 -15.16
N PRO A 156 -0.46 -5.00 -14.18
CA PRO A 156 0.91 -4.54 -14.02
C PRO A 156 1.58 -4.67 -15.39
N ASP A 157 2.04 -3.52 -15.90
CA ASP A 157 2.75 -3.39 -17.17
C ASP A 157 4.00 -4.28 -17.09
N ASN A 158 3.85 -5.52 -17.52
CA ASN A 158 4.97 -6.43 -17.73
C ASN A 158 5.64 -5.93 -19.01
N GLY A 159 6.59 -5.01 -18.78
CA GLY A 159 6.99 -3.98 -19.72
C GLY A 159 7.24 -4.44 -21.15
N ASN A 160 6.71 -3.64 -22.07
CA ASN A 160 7.29 -3.47 -23.39
C ASN A 160 7.71 -2.01 -23.57
N PRO A 161 9.02 -1.69 -23.68
CA PRO A 161 9.47 -0.34 -23.93
C PRO A 161 9.44 -0.05 -25.45
N GLU A 162 8.29 0.36 -25.98
CA GLU A 162 8.24 0.93 -27.33
C GLU A 162 7.48 2.26 -27.40
N ALA A 163 8.30 3.31 -27.23
CA ALA A 163 8.28 4.58 -27.95
C ALA A 163 6.95 5.33 -28.12
N GLN A 164 6.74 6.37 -27.29
CA GLN A 164 6.15 7.63 -27.76
C GLN A 164 6.92 8.82 -27.21
N ILE A 165 7.89 9.29 -28.00
CA ILE A 165 8.53 10.61 -27.86
C ILE A 165 7.47 11.66 -28.25
N PRO A 166 7.12 12.64 -27.40
CA PRO A 166 6.25 13.73 -27.81
C PRO A 166 6.92 14.61 -28.87
N GLN A 167 6.40 14.58 -30.09
CA GLN A 167 6.74 15.47 -31.20
C GLN A 167 6.44 16.93 -30.80
N ARG A 168 7.47 17.72 -30.48
CA ARG A 168 7.32 19.18 -30.37
C ARG A 168 7.24 19.79 -31.77
N ARG A 169 6.11 20.46 -32.02
CA ARG A 169 5.89 21.34 -33.18
C ARG A 169 6.97 22.42 -33.26
N ASN A 170 7.53 22.55 -34.45
CA ASN A 170 8.42 23.62 -34.89
C ASN A 170 7.62 24.88 -35.25
N SER A 171 8.11 26.05 -34.84
CA SER A 171 7.92 27.32 -35.58
C SER A 171 9.04 28.31 -35.17
N ASP A 172 10.03 28.47 -36.05
CA ASP A 172 10.46 29.74 -36.69
C ASP A 172 10.84 30.94 -35.77
N VAL A 173 11.98 31.65 -35.82
CA VAL A 173 12.95 32.04 -36.86
C VAL A 173 14.32 32.47 -36.24
N HIS A 174 15.40 32.24 -37.01
CA HIS A 174 16.87 32.47 -36.96
C HIS A 174 17.45 33.90 -36.63
N PRO A 175 18.79 34.20 -36.74
CA PRO A 175 20.02 33.38 -36.97
C PRO A 175 21.30 33.65 -36.11
N ILE A 176 22.16 32.62 -36.04
CA ILE A 176 23.62 32.51 -36.34
C ILE A 176 24.64 33.50 -35.72
N VAL A 177 25.63 32.95 -34.99
CA VAL A 177 27.07 33.15 -35.29
C VAL A 177 27.94 31.96 -34.85
N ARG A 178 28.83 31.55 -35.76
CA ARG A 178 29.91 30.58 -35.61
C ARG A 178 31.12 31.23 -34.93
N ALA A 179 31.88 30.48 -34.13
CA ALA A 179 33.33 30.64 -34.10
C ALA A 179 34.01 29.31 -33.73
N VAL A 180 35.04 28.99 -34.51
CA VAL A 180 35.93 27.83 -34.44
C VAL A 180 37.26 28.30 -33.81
N VAL A 181 38.21 27.38 -33.56
CA VAL A 181 39.61 27.58 -33.06
C VAL A 181 39.69 27.49 -31.52
N GLY A 182 40.62 26.76 -30.90
CA GLY A 182 41.80 26.01 -31.31
C GLY A 182 42.38 25.32 -30.07
N GLY A 183 43.27 24.34 -30.27
CA GLY A 183 43.82 23.52 -29.19
C GLY A 183 44.91 24.18 -28.34
N VAL A 184 45.23 23.46 -27.25
CA VAL A 184 46.49 23.35 -26.48
C VAL A 184 47.15 24.62 -25.92
N THR A 185 47.30 24.71 -24.58
CA THR A 185 48.58 24.77 -23.86
C THR A 185 48.38 24.81 -22.33
N SER A 186 49.44 24.42 -21.61
CA SER A 186 49.59 24.11 -20.19
C SER A 186 49.17 25.16 -19.16
N GLY A 187 48.66 24.65 -18.02
CA GLY A 187 49.33 24.76 -16.71
C GLY A 187 49.12 26.04 -15.88
N LEU A 188 48.60 25.88 -14.65
CA LEU A 188 49.35 26.27 -13.46
C LEU A 188 48.80 25.55 -12.21
N VAL A 189 49.74 25.07 -11.41
CA VAL A 189 49.60 24.45 -10.09
C VAL A 189 49.41 25.54 -9.04
N THR A 190 48.56 25.33 -8.04
CA THR A 190 48.87 25.76 -6.66
C THR A 190 47.97 25.04 -5.64
N THR A 191 48.61 24.17 -4.86
CA THR A 191 48.17 23.65 -3.56
C THR A 191 48.78 24.53 -2.45
N VAL A 192 48.00 24.80 -1.40
CA VAL A 192 48.46 25.23 -0.05
C VAL A 192 47.64 24.33 0.89
N VAL A 193 48.17 23.23 1.45
CA VAL A 193 49.13 23.04 2.56
C VAL A 193 48.59 23.49 3.94
N GLU A 194 48.66 22.51 4.83
CA GLU A 194 48.30 22.43 6.25
C GLU A 194 48.88 23.50 7.17
N VAL A 195 48.20 23.69 8.32
CA VAL A 195 48.87 24.02 9.59
C VAL A 195 48.85 22.78 10.49
N ILE A 196 50.05 22.23 10.65
CA ILE A 196 50.61 21.34 11.69
C ILE A 196 50.86 22.25 12.93
N GLY A 197 50.79 21.89 14.21
CA GLY A 197 50.66 20.66 14.98
C GLY A 197 51.16 20.93 16.42
N ASN A 198 51.54 19.84 17.09
CA ASN A 198 52.34 19.70 18.33
C ASN A 198 51.61 19.35 19.64
N ASP A 199 51.43 18.04 19.84
CA ASP A 199 52.19 17.17 20.75
C ASP A 199 52.72 17.64 22.14
N ILE A 200 52.58 16.71 23.10
CA ILE A 200 53.51 16.28 24.18
C ILE A 200 53.27 16.71 25.66
N LEU A 201 52.98 15.66 26.45
CA LEU A 201 53.37 15.28 27.84
C LEU A 201 53.29 16.26 29.03
N GLY A 202 52.72 15.73 30.13
CA GLY A 202 53.28 15.88 31.49
C GLY A 202 52.34 16.50 32.53
N GLY A 203 51.91 15.69 33.50
CA GLY A 203 51.18 16.11 34.70
C GLY A 203 50.66 14.92 35.49
#